data_AF-A0A257HM55-F1
#
_entry.id   AF-A0A257HM55-F1
#
_cell.length_a   1.000
_cell.length_b   1.000
_cell.length_c   1.000
_cell.angle_alpha   90.00
_cell.angle_beta   90.00
_cell.angle_gamma   90.00
#
_symmetry.space_group_name_H-M   'P 1'
#
loop_
_entity.id
_entity.type
_entity.pdbx_description
1 polymer ?
#
loop_
_entity_poly.entity_id
_entity_poly.type
_entity_poly.pdbx_seq_one_letter_code
_entity_poly.pdbx_strand_id
1 'polypeptide(L)'
;MNLDQDACYAIISARDSRYDGRFFTAVKTTGIYCRPVCPARLPKRENVVFYASAAVAQEAGFRPCLRCRPETAPDTPAWRGTSSSVGRALRLIEEGALDRGNVEQMASRLGLGDRQLRRLFLKHVGASPVSVALTRRLLLAKQLLHETDLNITQVALASGFGSIRRFNEAFQEVFKVPPSFLRREIGVEAPAVPTADIHLKLRYRPPYDWAAMADFMKARLYPSVETFDGGVYRRSLVIEGQIGLVAVSQGKGNWLDVRVKLQNLTLLPKVIARVREAFDLAADPEVIGAHLAEDEALQDLVRLRPGLRVPGAFEPFEIGVRAILGQQITVTAAIKLGATLVSYLGEALPSDWSQQGGVSRLFPSAEAILASSLDFLGMPQARVRCLKAYCAAFLAEPDFFGGDTPEAVSRLRAIPGIGPWTASYVALRALRDPDAFPAEDVALARGMIQADGARPTRESLEQRSQVWRPWRAYAAQHIWTELASG
;
A
#
# COMPACT_ATOMS: atom_id res chain seq x y z
N MET A 1 15.41 -13.56 13.41
CA MET A 1 15.68 -12.32 14.17
C MET A 1 15.65 -12.69 15.64
N ASN A 2 16.76 -12.56 16.37
CA ASN A 2 16.79 -12.87 17.80
C ASN A 2 16.29 -11.63 18.54
N LEU A 3 15.07 -11.67 19.06
CA LEU A 3 14.49 -10.55 19.82
C LEU A 3 15.08 -10.58 21.24
N ASP A 4 15.80 -9.52 21.62
CA ASP A 4 16.22 -9.31 23.00
C ASP A 4 14.98 -9.20 23.89
N GLN A 5 14.82 -10.18 24.77
CA GLN A 5 13.64 -10.32 25.59
C GLN A 5 13.54 -9.21 26.66
N ASP A 6 14.66 -8.70 27.16
CA ASP A 6 14.65 -7.65 28.18
C ASP A 6 14.36 -6.28 27.57
N ALA A 7 14.94 -6.01 26.40
CA ALA A 7 14.60 -4.82 25.62
C ALA A 7 13.11 -4.81 25.24
N CYS A 8 12.58 -5.92 24.73
CA CYS A 8 11.16 -6.05 24.43
C CYS A 8 10.27 -5.86 25.66
N TYR A 9 10.69 -6.34 26.85
CA TYR A 9 9.93 -6.15 28.08
C TYR A 9 9.90 -4.68 28.53
N ALA A 10 11.02 -3.97 28.43
CA ALA A 10 11.07 -2.54 28.72
C ALA A 10 10.14 -1.74 27.79
N ILE A 11 10.14 -2.08 26.49
CA ILE A 11 9.29 -1.44 25.48
C ILE A 11 7.80 -1.60 25.79
N ILE A 12 7.33 -2.82 26.13
CA ILE A 12 5.91 -3.02 26.45
C ILE A 12 5.52 -2.39 27.78
N SER A 13 6.47 -2.24 28.71
CA SER A 13 6.26 -1.55 29.98
C SER A 13 6.04 -0.05 29.75
N ALA A 14 6.81 0.54 28.83
CA ALA A 14 6.66 1.92 28.39
C ALA A 14 5.47 2.13 27.43
N ARG A 15 4.91 1.07 26.85
CA ARG A 15 3.88 1.10 25.79
C ARG A 15 4.29 1.99 24.61
N ASP A 16 5.55 1.91 24.24
CA ASP A 16 6.15 2.79 23.24
C ASP A 16 5.54 2.53 21.84
N SER A 17 4.84 3.52 21.30
CA SER A 17 4.17 3.43 20.00
C SER A 17 5.11 3.29 18.82
N ARG A 18 6.39 3.64 18.98
CA ARG A 18 7.42 3.45 17.95
C ARG A 18 7.66 1.98 17.64
N TYR A 19 7.42 1.13 18.64
CA TYR A 19 7.54 -0.32 18.52
C TYR A 19 6.23 -1.01 18.13
N ASP A 20 5.18 -0.25 17.83
CA ASP A 20 3.90 -0.81 17.44
C ASP A 20 3.98 -1.61 16.12
N GLY A 21 3.53 -2.85 16.19
CA GLY A 21 3.70 -3.83 15.11
C GLY A 21 5.14 -4.27 14.87
N ARG A 22 6.13 -3.88 15.70
CA ARG A 22 7.53 -4.34 15.53
C ARG A 22 7.77 -5.76 16.02
N PHE A 23 7.02 -6.16 17.03
CA PHE A 23 6.96 -7.50 17.57
C PHE A 23 5.60 -7.70 18.25
N PHE A 24 5.32 -8.93 18.66
CA PHE A 24 4.12 -9.30 19.39
C PHE A 24 4.49 -9.98 20.69
N THR A 25 3.77 -9.61 21.76
CA THR A 25 3.97 -10.15 23.11
C THR A 25 2.98 -11.26 23.36
N ALA A 26 3.46 -12.49 23.46
CA ALA A 26 2.67 -13.65 23.81
C ALA A 26 2.74 -13.92 25.32
N VAL A 27 1.59 -13.96 25.97
CA VAL A 27 1.44 -14.16 27.41
C VAL A 27 1.15 -15.63 27.67
N LYS A 28 2.11 -16.34 28.28
CA LYS A 28 2.08 -17.79 28.51
C LYS A 28 0.86 -18.22 29.34
N THR A 29 0.50 -17.44 30.35
CA THR A 29 -0.60 -17.77 31.28
C THR A 29 -1.98 -17.64 30.68
N THR A 30 -2.18 -16.74 29.71
CA THR A 30 -3.49 -16.50 29.08
C THR A 30 -3.60 -17.10 27.69
N GLY A 31 -2.48 -17.50 27.09
CA GLY A 31 -2.41 -17.94 25.71
C GLY A 31 -2.71 -16.83 24.70
N ILE A 32 -2.55 -15.55 25.07
CA ILE A 32 -2.90 -14.39 24.23
C ILE A 32 -1.63 -13.70 23.73
N TYR A 33 -1.57 -13.35 22.44
CA TYR A 33 -0.58 -12.41 21.92
C TYR A 33 -1.14 -11.00 21.66
N CYS A 34 -0.35 -9.99 22.01
CA CYS A 34 -0.70 -8.59 22.03
C CYS A 34 0.31 -7.73 21.26
N ARG A 35 -0.09 -6.51 20.91
CA ARG A 35 0.82 -5.45 20.44
C ARG A 35 1.59 -4.84 21.62
N PRO A 36 2.74 -4.19 21.37
CA PRO A 36 3.51 -3.50 22.40
C PRO A 36 2.74 -2.35 23.08
N VAL A 37 1.81 -1.74 22.34
CA VAL A 37 0.94 -0.65 22.82
C VAL A 37 -0.34 -1.13 23.50
N CYS A 38 -0.44 -2.42 23.85
CA CYS A 38 -1.67 -2.98 24.40
C CYS A 38 -2.03 -2.32 25.74
N PRO A 39 -3.27 -1.82 25.92
CA PRO A 39 -3.70 -1.20 27.17
C PRO A 39 -4.03 -2.23 28.27
N ALA A 40 -3.87 -3.53 27.99
CA ALA A 40 -4.04 -4.57 29.00
C ALA A 40 -3.04 -4.40 30.15
N ARG A 41 -3.35 -5.04 31.29
CA ARG A 41 -2.43 -5.07 32.44
C ARG A 41 -1.11 -5.72 32.01
N LEU A 42 0.01 -5.10 32.39
CA LEU A 42 1.33 -5.60 32.06
C LEU A 42 1.55 -6.98 32.70
N PRO A 43 1.79 -8.05 31.91
CA PRO A 43 2.12 -9.36 32.44
C PRO A 43 3.52 -9.37 33.10
N LYS A 44 3.74 -10.30 34.04
CA LYS A 44 5.07 -10.50 34.64
C LYS A 44 6.09 -10.96 33.58
N ARG A 45 7.34 -10.54 33.75
CA ARG A 45 8.46 -10.86 32.83
C ARG A 45 8.62 -12.34 32.53
N GLU A 46 8.46 -13.20 33.52
CA GLU A 46 8.54 -14.67 33.41
C GLU A 46 7.44 -15.28 32.53
N ASN A 47 6.29 -14.60 32.44
CA ASN A 47 5.06 -15.06 31.78
C ASN A 47 4.91 -14.53 30.36
N VAL A 48 5.96 -13.93 29.78
CA VAL A 48 5.93 -13.44 28.40
C VAL A 48 7.02 -14.07 27.53
N VAL A 49 6.71 -14.16 26.24
CA VAL A 49 7.64 -14.44 25.15
C VAL A 49 7.32 -13.51 23.98
N PHE A 50 8.31 -13.14 23.19
CA PHE A 50 8.15 -12.20 22.08
C PHE A 50 8.34 -12.88 20.73
N TYR A 51 7.50 -12.51 19.77
CA TYR A 51 7.53 -13.02 18.40
C TYR A 51 7.67 -11.87 17.39
N ALA A 52 8.43 -12.10 16.32
CA ALA A 52 8.68 -11.09 15.29
C ALA A 52 7.45 -10.80 14.41
N SER A 53 6.48 -11.72 14.34
CA SER A 53 5.25 -11.53 13.58
C SER A 53 4.05 -12.18 14.27
N ALA A 54 2.85 -11.71 13.93
CA ALA A 54 1.61 -12.28 14.42
C ALA A 54 1.43 -13.74 13.97
N ALA A 55 1.89 -14.06 12.76
CA ALA A 55 1.81 -15.41 12.21
C ALA A 55 2.61 -16.41 13.05
N VAL A 56 3.83 -16.04 13.49
CA VAL A 56 4.64 -16.92 14.36
C VAL A 56 4.01 -17.08 15.74
N ALA A 57 3.48 -16.00 16.31
CA ALA A 57 2.77 -16.10 17.59
C ALA A 57 1.56 -17.04 17.50
N GLN A 58 0.84 -17.00 16.38
CA GLN A 58 -0.30 -17.86 16.14
C GLN A 58 0.11 -19.33 15.91
N GLU A 59 1.15 -19.59 15.12
CA GLU A 59 1.70 -20.94 14.94
C GLU A 59 2.21 -21.53 16.26
N ALA A 60 2.71 -20.69 17.16
CA ALA A 60 3.10 -21.08 18.51
C ALA A 60 1.90 -21.33 19.46
N GLY A 61 0.66 -21.27 18.96
CA GLY A 61 -0.55 -21.61 19.69
C GLY A 61 -1.20 -20.46 20.47
N PHE A 62 -0.70 -19.22 20.32
CA PHE A 62 -1.29 -18.06 20.98
C PHE A 62 -2.43 -17.48 20.14
N ARG A 63 -3.54 -17.12 20.80
CA ARG A 63 -4.66 -16.41 20.16
C ARG A 63 -4.42 -14.89 20.14
N PRO A 64 -4.88 -14.17 19.13
CA PRO A 64 -4.80 -12.70 19.10
C PRO A 64 -5.60 -12.04 20.22
N CYS A 65 -5.06 -10.96 20.76
CA CYS A 65 -5.74 -10.14 21.74
C CYS A 65 -6.99 -9.45 21.15
N LEU A 66 -8.11 -9.56 21.86
CA LEU A 66 -9.34 -8.85 21.48
C LEU A 66 -9.29 -7.35 21.81
N ARG A 67 -8.45 -6.95 22.77
CA ARG A 67 -8.37 -5.56 23.27
C ARG A 67 -7.50 -4.66 22.42
N CYS A 68 -6.24 -5.03 22.17
CA CYS A 68 -5.33 -4.20 21.36
C CYS A 68 -5.45 -4.42 19.86
N ARG A 69 -6.23 -5.43 19.45
CA ARG A 69 -6.48 -5.77 18.04
C ARG A 69 -5.18 -5.86 17.21
N PRO A 70 -4.37 -6.92 17.38
CA PRO A 70 -3.12 -7.13 16.63
C PRO A 70 -3.24 -6.94 15.11
N GLU A 71 -4.41 -7.22 14.54
CA GLU A 71 -4.77 -6.96 13.15
C GLU A 71 -4.65 -5.50 12.71
N THR A 72 -4.78 -4.58 13.67
CA THR A 72 -4.68 -3.13 13.46
C THR A 72 -3.28 -2.59 13.76
N ALA A 73 -2.29 -3.46 13.95
CA ALA A 73 -0.90 -3.04 14.04
C ALA A 73 -0.48 -2.40 12.70
N PRO A 74 0.28 -1.28 12.73
CA PRO A 74 0.94 -0.80 11.52
C PRO A 74 1.82 -1.90 10.94
N ASP A 75 1.88 -2.02 9.61
CA ASP A 75 2.48 -3.17 8.91
C ASP A 75 3.86 -3.51 9.48
N THR A 76 4.10 -4.77 9.85
CA THR A 76 5.22 -5.14 10.72
C THR A 76 6.59 -4.89 10.05
N PRO A 77 7.61 -4.28 10.68
CA PRO A 77 8.93 -4.05 10.09
C PRO A 77 9.76 -5.30 9.81
N ALA A 78 9.31 -6.50 10.21
CA ALA A 78 10.03 -7.75 9.96
C ALA A 78 10.43 -7.92 8.47
N TRP A 79 9.80 -7.16 7.58
CA TRP A 79 10.05 -7.10 6.14
C TRP A 79 11.24 -6.21 5.71
N ARG A 80 11.74 -5.28 6.53
CA ARG A 80 12.59 -4.16 6.07
C ARG A 80 14.10 -4.44 5.93
N GLY A 81 14.54 -5.63 6.28
CA GLY A 81 15.90 -6.14 6.01
C GLY A 81 15.89 -7.62 5.60
N THR A 82 14.70 -8.11 5.26
CA THR A 82 14.47 -9.47 4.81
C THR A 82 14.84 -9.56 3.32
N SER A 83 15.24 -10.75 2.85
CA SER A 83 15.50 -10.97 1.41
C SER A 83 14.41 -10.30 0.56
N SER A 84 14.81 -9.55 -0.46
CA SER A 84 13.91 -8.82 -1.37
C SER A 84 12.76 -9.70 -1.85
N SER A 85 13.01 -10.99 -2.11
CA SER A 85 12.02 -11.97 -2.53
C SER A 85 10.95 -12.26 -1.47
N VAL A 86 11.30 -12.32 -0.19
CA VAL A 86 10.31 -12.54 0.89
C VAL A 86 9.46 -11.29 1.04
N GLY A 87 10.05 -10.09 1.12
CA GLY A 87 9.28 -8.83 1.14
C GLY A 87 8.26 -8.74 -0.01
N ARG A 88 8.66 -9.14 -1.22
CA ARG A 88 7.76 -9.25 -2.38
C ARG A 88 6.64 -10.28 -2.19
N ALA A 89 6.97 -11.49 -1.72
CA ALA A 89 5.98 -12.53 -1.45
C ALA A 89 4.89 -12.08 -0.46
N LEU A 90 5.24 -11.23 0.48
CA LEU A 90 4.32 -10.73 1.49
C LEU A 90 3.40 -9.64 0.95
N ARG A 91 3.91 -8.76 0.09
CA ARG A 91 3.04 -7.89 -0.73
C ARG A 91 2.06 -8.72 -1.54
N LEU A 92 2.50 -9.81 -2.18
CA LEU A 92 1.58 -10.71 -2.91
C LEU A 92 0.54 -11.36 -1.98
N ILE A 93 0.90 -11.78 -0.77
CA ILE A 93 -0.06 -12.29 0.22
C ILE A 93 -1.03 -11.18 0.68
N GLU A 94 -0.56 -9.94 0.81
CA GLU A 94 -1.39 -8.76 1.10
C GLU A 94 -2.34 -8.43 -0.06
N GLU A 95 -1.93 -8.69 -1.30
CA GLU A 95 -2.83 -8.63 -2.46
C GLU A 95 -3.71 -9.89 -2.60
N GLY A 96 -3.66 -10.83 -1.66
CA GLY A 96 -4.53 -12.02 -1.69
C GLY A 96 -4.11 -13.08 -2.70
N ALA A 97 -2.82 -13.16 -3.08
CA ALA A 97 -2.31 -14.17 -4.01
C ALA A 97 -2.65 -15.62 -3.60
N LEU A 98 -2.74 -15.90 -2.30
CA LEU A 98 -3.11 -17.22 -1.78
C LEU A 98 -4.60 -17.40 -1.51
N ASP A 99 -5.45 -16.39 -1.74
CA ASP A 99 -6.90 -16.44 -1.50
C ASP A 99 -7.60 -17.33 -2.53
N ARG A 100 -7.12 -17.28 -3.77
CA ARG A 100 -7.57 -18.14 -4.87
C ARG A 100 -6.43 -18.97 -5.51
N GLY A 101 -5.18 -18.61 -5.26
CA GLY A 101 -4.00 -19.31 -5.80
C GLY A 101 -3.35 -20.26 -4.80
N ASN A 102 -2.16 -20.74 -5.15
CA ASN A 102 -1.35 -21.61 -4.30
C ASN A 102 0.11 -21.12 -4.19
N VAL A 103 0.88 -21.75 -3.31
CA VAL A 103 2.26 -21.33 -3.01
C VAL A 103 3.19 -21.52 -4.21
N GLU A 104 2.94 -22.53 -5.04
CA GLU A 104 3.73 -22.81 -6.24
C GLU A 104 3.58 -21.68 -7.28
N GLN A 105 2.34 -21.29 -7.60
CA GLN A 105 2.07 -20.17 -8.50
C GLN A 105 2.69 -18.86 -7.98
N MET A 106 2.57 -18.59 -6.69
CA MET A 106 3.18 -17.42 -6.07
C MET A 106 4.71 -17.46 -6.12
N ALA A 107 5.33 -18.63 -5.91
CA ALA A 107 6.77 -18.80 -6.01
C ALA A 107 7.27 -18.56 -7.44
N SER A 108 6.56 -19.09 -8.44
CA SER A 108 6.89 -18.87 -9.86
C SER A 108 6.87 -17.39 -10.23
N ARG A 109 5.89 -16.60 -9.75
CA ARG A 109 5.84 -15.14 -9.94
C ARG A 109 7.03 -14.39 -9.32
N LEU A 110 7.72 -15.01 -8.37
CA LEU A 110 8.90 -14.46 -7.71
C LEU A 110 10.21 -14.99 -8.32
N GLY A 111 10.15 -15.86 -9.34
CA GLY A 111 11.32 -16.54 -9.89
C GLY A 111 11.93 -17.58 -8.95
N LEU A 112 11.13 -18.15 -8.03
CA LEU A 112 11.57 -19.10 -7.01
C LEU A 112 10.81 -20.42 -7.08
N GLY A 113 11.40 -21.50 -6.56
CA GLY A 113 10.68 -22.75 -6.29
C GLY A 113 9.94 -22.73 -4.94
N ASP A 114 8.84 -23.46 -4.81
CA ASP A 114 8.02 -23.55 -3.58
C ASP A 114 8.87 -23.88 -2.34
N ARG A 115 9.71 -24.92 -2.42
CA ARG A 115 10.60 -25.32 -1.30
C ARG A 115 11.52 -24.19 -0.85
N GLN A 116 12.08 -23.44 -1.80
CA GLN A 116 12.96 -22.32 -1.50
C GLN A 116 12.18 -21.18 -0.83
N LEU A 117 10.98 -20.87 -1.34
CA LEU A 117 10.11 -19.84 -0.77
C LEU A 117 9.74 -20.18 0.67
N ARG A 118 9.29 -21.40 0.94
CA ARG A 118 8.97 -21.87 2.30
C ARG A 118 10.16 -21.77 3.25
N ARG A 119 11.35 -22.18 2.81
CA ARG A 119 12.59 -22.07 3.59
C ARG A 119 12.93 -20.61 3.91
N LEU A 120 12.78 -19.71 2.94
CA LEU A 120 13.01 -18.28 3.14
C LEU A 120 12.00 -17.68 4.12
N PHE A 121 10.73 -18.08 4.03
CA PHE A 121 9.69 -17.68 4.97
C PHE A 121 9.99 -18.14 6.40
N LEU A 122 10.37 -19.40 6.60
CA LEU A 122 10.79 -19.89 7.91
C LEU A 122 12.03 -19.14 8.43
N LYS A 123 13.01 -18.86 7.57
CA LYS A 123 14.24 -18.15 7.96
C LYS A 123 13.99 -16.70 8.37
N HIS A 124 13.17 -15.97 7.61
CA HIS A 124 13.03 -14.52 7.73
C HIS A 124 11.76 -14.09 8.46
N VAL A 125 10.66 -14.81 8.28
CA VAL A 125 9.34 -14.52 8.89
C VAL A 125 9.10 -15.38 10.12
N GLY A 126 9.65 -16.60 10.13
CA GLY A 126 9.44 -17.62 11.16
C GLY A 126 8.18 -18.47 10.96
N ALA A 127 7.38 -18.19 9.92
CA ALA A 127 6.10 -18.85 9.67
C ALA A 127 5.95 -19.19 8.18
N SER A 128 5.13 -20.19 7.85
CA SER A 128 4.91 -20.58 6.45
C SER A 128 4.08 -19.54 5.67
N PRO A 129 4.21 -19.47 4.32
CA PRO A 129 3.38 -18.55 3.51
C PRO A 129 1.87 -18.75 3.72
N VAL A 130 1.44 -20.01 3.84
CA VAL A 130 0.02 -20.37 4.06
C VAL A 130 -0.45 -19.89 5.44
N SER A 131 0.38 -20.06 6.47
CA SER A 131 0.07 -19.61 7.83
C SER A 131 -0.03 -18.10 7.92
N VAL A 132 0.86 -17.38 7.23
CA VAL A 132 0.81 -15.91 7.14
C VAL A 132 -0.49 -15.46 6.46
N ALA A 133 -0.85 -16.06 5.32
CA ALA A 133 -2.10 -15.77 4.64
C ALA A 133 -3.32 -16.07 5.52
N LEU A 134 -3.37 -17.24 6.16
CA LEU A 134 -4.48 -17.62 7.06
C LEU A 134 -4.61 -16.64 8.23
N THR A 135 -3.50 -16.30 8.89
CA THR A 135 -3.46 -15.31 9.98
C THR A 135 -4.03 -13.98 9.50
N ARG A 136 -3.60 -13.50 8.33
CA ARG A 136 -4.11 -12.26 7.73
C ARG A 136 -5.63 -12.30 7.52
N ARG A 137 -6.17 -13.37 6.92
CA ARG A 137 -7.61 -13.50 6.68
C ARG A 137 -8.42 -13.48 7.96
N LEU A 138 -7.98 -14.22 8.98
CA LEU A 138 -8.64 -14.28 10.28
C LEU A 138 -8.62 -12.93 11.00
N LEU A 139 -7.49 -12.23 10.92
CA LEU A 139 -7.32 -10.88 11.46
C LEU A 139 -8.22 -9.86 10.75
N LEU A 140 -8.31 -9.91 9.41
CA LEU A 140 -9.26 -9.08 8.66
C LEU A 140 -10.71 -9.42 8.99
N ALA A 141 -11.06 -10.71 9.09
CA ALA A 141 -12.42 -11.11 9.47
C ALA A 141 -12.83 -10.57 10.84
N LYS A 142 -11.93 -10.63 11.81
CA LYS A 142 -12.17 -10.02 13.12
C LYS A 142 -12.35 -8.50 13.03
N GLN A 143 -11.55 -7.80 12.21
CA GLN A 143 -11.75 -6.37 11.99
C GLN A 143 -13.15 -6.10 11.42
N LEU A 144 -13.57 -6.83 10.38
CA LEU A 144 -14.88 -6.66 9.76
C LEU A 144 -16.04 -6.96 10.71
N LEU A 145 -15.91 -7.99 11.56
CA LEU A 145 -16.92 -8.31 12.59
C LEU A 145 -17.13 -7.15 13.58
N HIS A 146 -16.10 -6.34 13.81
CA HIS A 146 -16.14 -5.25 14.78
C HIS A 146 -16.42 -3.87 14.18
N GLU A 147 -16.05 -3.63 12.92
CA GLU A 147 -16.11 -2.30 12.30
C GLU A 147 -17.22 -2.17 11.27
N THR A 148 -17.93 -3.26 10.93
CA THR A 148 -18.91 -3.29 9.84
C THR A 148 -20.16 -4.09 10.20
N ASP A 149 -21.25 -3.76 9.50
CA ASP A 149 -22.56 -4.42 9.64
C ASP A 149 -22.76 -5.57 8.64
N LEU A 150 -21.69 -5.95 7.89
CA LEU A 150 -21.70 -7.10 6.98
C LEU A 150 -22.14 -8.35 7.72
N ASN A 151 -22.99 -9.22 7.17
CA ASN A 151 -23.30 -10.50 7.81
C ASN A 151 -22.10 -11.47 7.82
N ILE A 152 -22.18 -12.58 8.56
CA ILE A 152 -21.05 -13.53 8.72
C ILE A 152 -20.57 -14.09 7.37
N THR A 153 -21.48 -14.35 6.43
CA THR A 153 -21.15 -14.84 5.08
C THR A 153 -20.35 -13.80 4.29
N GLN A 154 -20.81 -12.54 4.32
CA GLN A 154 -20.12 -11.42 3.68
C GLN A 154 -18.74 -11.19 4.31
N VAL A 155 -18.62 -11.31 5.63
CA VAL A 155 -17.31 -11.23 6.33
C VAL A 155 -16.36 -12.32 5.84
N ALA A 156 -16.81 -13.58 5.75
CA ALA A 156 -15.98 -14.68 5.28
C ALA A 156 -15.43 -14.40 3.86
N LEU A 157 -16.32 -14.00 2.94
CA LEU A 157 -15.96 -13.64 1.56
C LEU A 157 -15.02 -12.45 1.50
N ALA A 158 -15.35 -11.36 2.20
CA ALA A 158 -14.55 -10.13 2.25
C ALA A 158 -13.17 -10.31 2.88
N SER A 159 -13.01 -11.35 3.70
CA SER A 159 -11.73 -11.69 4.33
C SER A 159 -10.90 -12.67 3.51
N GLY A 160 -11.35 -13.08 2.32
CA GLY A 160 -10.61 -13.99 1.43
C GLY A 160 -10.85 -15.48 1.69
N PHE A 161 -11.90 -15.87 2.42
CA PHE A 161 -12.28 -17.28 2.55
C PHE A 161 -13.21 -17.70 1.40
N GLY A 162 -12.85 -18.77 0.70
CA GLY A 162 -13.71 -19.41 -0.31
C GLY A 162 -14.80 -20.34 0.25
N SER A 163 -14.86 -20.52 1.57
CA SER A 163 -15.86 -21.40 2.22
C SER A 163 -16.18 -20.91 3.63
N ILE A 164 -17.48 -20.74 3.90
CA ILE A 164 -17.99 -20.36 5.24
C ILE A 164 -17.66 -21.43 6.27
N ARG A 165 -17.72 -22.72 5.89
CA ARG A 165 -17.37 -23.83 6.79
C ARG A 165 -15.92 -23.73 7.24
N ARG A 166 -14.99 -23.60 6.28
CA ARG A 166 -13.55 -23.43 6.58
C ARG A 166 -13.27 -22.16 7.38
N PHE A 167 -14.00 -21.08 7.09
CA PHE A 167 -13.93 -19.84 7.86
C PHE A 167 -14.31 -20.08 9.32
N ASN A 168 -15.49 -20.66 9.58
CA ASN A 168 -15.96 -20.93 10.93
C ASN A 168 -15.01 -21.85 11.70
N GLU A 169 -14.51 -22.92 11.06
CA GLU A 169 -13.54 -23.85 11.65
C GLU A 169 -12.25 -23.13 12.04
N ALA A 170 -11.62 -22.43 11.10
CA ALA A 170 -10.38 -21.70 11.36
C ALA A 170 -10.56 -20.58 12.38
N PHE A 171 -11.71 -19.89 12.37
CA PHE A 171 -12.01 -18.84 13.32
C PHE A 171 -12.19 -19.38 14.74
N GLN A 172 -12.97 -20.47 14.90
CA GLN A 172 -13.14 -21.14 16.19
C GLN A 172 -11.81 -21.70 16.70
N GLU A 173 -10.99 -22.27 15.81
CA GLU A 173 -9.69 -22.81 16.17
C GLU A 173 -8.74 -21.74 16.73
N VAL A 174 -8.69 -20.57 16.08
CA VAL A 174 -7.75 -19.49 16.44
C VAL A 174 -8.28 -18.60 17.56
N PHE A 175 -9.54 -18.14 17.47
CA PHE A 175 -10.11 -17.21 18.45
C PHE A 175 -10.76 -17.91 19.65
N LYS A 176 -10.95 -19.23 19.59
CA LYS A 176 -11.63 -20.07 20.60
C LYS A 176 -13.10 -19.68 20.84
N VAL A 177 -13.66 -18.83 19.99
CA VAL A 177 -15.06 -18.40 20.00
C VAL A 177 -15.58 -18.36 18.56
N PRO A 178 -16.88 -18.58 18.31
CA PRO A 178 -17.42 -18.55 16.97
C PRO A 178 -17.53 -17.09 16.47
N PRO A 179 -17.52 -16.83 15.15
CA PRO A 179 -17.66 -15.48 14.60
C PRO A 179 -18.90 -14.72 15.12
N SER A 180 -20.02 -15.44 15.32
CA SER A 180 -21.27 -14.88 15.84
C SER A 180 -21.16 -14.32 17.26
N PHE A 181 -20.22 -14.83 18.06
CA PHE A 181 -19.98 -14.33 19.41
C PHE A 181 -19.51 -12.87 19.38
N LEU A 182 -18.61 -12.52 18.45
CA LEU A 182 -18.14 -11.14 18.30
C LEU A 182 -19.19 -10.21 17.69
N ARG A 183 -20.20 -10.74 16.99
CA ARG A 183 -21.32 -9.95 16.44
C ARG A 183 -22.35 -9.59 17.49
N ARG A 184 -22.64 -10.50 18.43
CA ARG A 184 -23.70 -10.33 19.45
C ARG A 184 -23.51 -9.12 20.36
N GLU A 185 -22.32 -8.54 20.41
CA GLU A 185 -22.04 -7.31 21.17
C GLU A 185 -22.45 -6.01 20.47
N ILE A 186 -22.82 -6.02 19.17
CA ILE A 186 -22.96 -4.78 18.36
C ILE A 186 -24.35 -4.57 17.72
N GLY A 187 -25.20 -5.61 17.56
CA GLY A 187 -26.57 -5.47 17.06
C GLY A 187 -26.85 -6.17 15.72
N VAL A 188 -28.03 -5.92 15.15
CA VAL A 188 -28.70 -6.71 14.08
C VAL A 188 -27.92 -6.71 12.77
N GLU A 189 -27.83 -7.87 12.11
CA GLU A 189 -27.19 -8.04 10.81
C GLU A 189 -27.92 -7.27 9.69
N ALA A 190 -27.19 -6.57 8.82
CA ALA A 190 -27.77 -5.95 7.65
C ALA A 190 -28.23 -7.03 6.63
N PRO A 191 -29.34 -6.79 5.89
CA PRO A 191 -29.75 -7.67 4.81
C PRO A 191 -28.63 -7.79 3.76
N ALA A 192 -28.56 -8.94 3.09
CA ALA A 192 -27.54 -9.20 2.08
C ALA A 192 -27.74 -8.31 0.85
N VAL A 193 -27.07 -7.15 0.82
CA VAL A 193 -27.02 -6.27 -0.36
C VAL A 193 -25.79 -6.65 -1.22
N PRO A 194 -25.89 -6.68 -2.56
CA PRO A 194 -24.78 -7.00 -3.46
C PRO A 194 -23.61 -6.00 -3.41
N THR A 195 -23.87 -4.80 -2.91
CA THR A 195 -22.87 -3.76 -2.65
C THR A 195 -22.95 -3.39 -1.18
N ALA A 196 -21.81 -3.37 -0.50
CA ALA A 196 -21.73 -2.90 0.87
C ALA A 196 -20.76 -1.73 0.93
N ASP A 197 -21.20 -0.64 1.56
CA ASP A 197 -20.32 0.43 1.98
C ASP A 197 -19.57 -0.03 3.24
N ILE A 198 -18.31 -0.41 3.08
CA ILE A 198 -17.47 -0.98 4.13
C ILE A 198 -16.64 0.14 4.73
N HIS A 199 -16.75 0.33 6.04
CA HIS A 199 -15.99 1.34 6.77
C HIS A 199 -14.87 0.65 7.56
N LEU A 200 -13.62 1.09 7.36
CA LEU A 200 -12.43 0.48 7.94
C LEU A 200 -11.48 1.55 8.49
N LYS A 201 -10.78 1.20 9.56
CA LYS A 201 -9.64 1.98 10.06
C LYS A 201 -8.33 1.36 9.63
N LEU A 202 -7.59 2.03 8.74
CA LEU A 202 -6.26 1.57 8.32
C LEU A 202 -5.16 2.31 9.09
N ARG A 203 -4.46 1.57 9.95
CA ARG A 203 -3.48 2.15 10.89
C ARG A 203 -2.11 2.35 10.25
N TYR A 204 -1.44 3.40 10.71
CA TYR A 204 -0.08 3.76 10.32
C TYR A 204 0.78 4.04 11.55
N ARG A 205 2.11 4.08 11.36
CA ARG A 205 3.05 4.56 12.38
C ARG A 205 3.06 6.08 12.41
N PRO A 206 2.81 6.75 13.54
CA PRO A 206 3.02 8.19 13.62
C PRO A 206 4.52 8.53 13.57
N PRO A 207 4.88 9.78 13.22
CA PRO A 207 3.99 10.83 12.70
C PRO A 207 3.52 10.55 11.25
N TYR A 208 2.44 11.22 10.84
CA TYR A 208 1.93 11.15 9.46
C TYR A 208 1.53 12.55 9.00
N ASP A 209 2.20 13.05 7.96
CA ASP A 209 1.92 14.35 7.36
C ASP A 209 0.76 14.24 6.36
N TRP A 210 -0.46 14.30 6.89
CA TRP A 210 -1.67 14.22 6.07
C TRP A 210 -1.82 15.45 5.16
N ALA A 211 -1.37 16.63 5.60
CA ALA A 211 -1.47 17.84 4.79
C ALA A 211 -0.67 17.69 3.50
N ALA A 212 0.60 17.28 3.59
CA ALA A 212 1.43 17.04 2.41
C ALA A 212 0.86 15.94 1.49
N MET A 213 0.33 14.85 2.05
CA MET A 213 -0.34 13.80 1.27
C MET A 213 -1.58 14.33 0.55
N ALA A 214 -2.44 15.06 1.26
CA ALA A 214 -3.67 15.63 0.73
C ALA A 214 -3.37 16.65 -0.38
N ASP A 215 -2.38 17.52 -0.19
CA ASP A 215 -2.01 18.51 -1.19
C ASP A 215 -1.39 17.87 -2.43
N PHE A 216 -0.62 16.79 -2.28
CA PHE A 216 -0.16 16.00 -3.41
C PHE A 216 -1.33 15.43 -4.23
N MET A 217 -2.32 14.85 -3.56
CA MET A 217 -3.49 14.24 -4.21
C MET A 217 -4.36 15.30 -4.91
N LYS A 218 -4.71 16.39 -4.21
CA LYS A 218 -5.49 17.52 -4.76
C LYS A 218 -4.85 18.08 -6.02
N ALA A 219 -3.53 18.27 -5.99
CA ALA A 219 -2.80 18.85 -7.11
C ALA A 219 -2.75 17.95 -8.35
N ARG A 220 -3.24 16.70 -8.30
CA ARG A 220 -3.10 15.68 -9.37
C ARG A 220 -4.39 14.95 -9.74
N LEU A 221 -5.54 15.45 -9.27
CA LEU A 221 -6.84 14.85 -9.54
C LEU A 221 -7.13 14.77 -11.04
N TYR A 222 -7.67 13.64 -11.48
CA TYR A 222 -8.46 13.55 -12.71
C TYR A 222 -9.94 13.75 -12.39
N PRO A 223 -10.54 14.89 -12.78
CA PRO A 223 -11.97 15.13 -12.57
C PRO A 223 -12.82 13.95 -13.07
N SER A 224 -13.93 13.68 -12.37
CA SER A 224 -14.83 12.53 -12.60
C SER A 224 -14.28 11.16 -12.22
N VAL A 225 -12.97 10.95 -12.14
CA VAL A 225 -12.37 9.72 -11.58
C VAL A 225 -12.01 9.91 -10.12
N GLU A 226 -11.55 11.11 -9.75
CA GLU A 226 -11.08 11.46 -8.43
C GLU A 226 -11.68 12.80 -7.98
N THR A 227 -11.99 12.91 -6.69
CA THR A 227 -12.37 14.18 -6.07
C THR A 227 -11.68 14.35 -4.73
N PHE A 228 -11.49 15.61 -4.32
CA PHE A 228 -11.05 15.94 -2.98
C PHE A 228 -11.93 17.06 -2.45
N ASP A 229 -12.76 16.75 -1.45
CA ASP A 229 -13.66 17.72 -0.83
C ASP A 229 -13.90 17.38 0.64
N GLY A 230 -14.00 18.41 1.48
CA GLY A 230 -14.21 18.28 2.92
C GLY A 230 -13.11 17.49 3.65
N GLY A 231 -11.87 17.50 3.15
CA GLY A 231 -10.76 16.71 3.70
C GLY A 231 -10.80 15.22 3.34
N VAL A 232 -11.68 14.82 2.40
CA VAL A 232 -11.87 13.44 1.97
C VAL A 232 -11.46 13.31 0.50
N TYR A 233 -10.47 12.46 0.24
CA TYR A 233 -10.12 12.02 -1.11
C TYR A 233 -11.06 10.88 -1.52
N ARG A 234 -11.60 10.91 -2.74
CA ARG A 234 -12.47 9.87 -3.29
C ARG A 234 -11.99 9.49 -4.69
N ARG A 235 -12.13 8.22 -5.05
CA ARG A 235 -11.89 7.77 -6.43
C ARG A 235 -12.67 6.52 -6.82
N SER A 236 -12.80 6.32 -8.12
CA SER A 236 -13.15 5.02 -8.71
C SER A 236 -11.90 4.17 -8.97
N LEU A 237 -12.10 2.86 -9.02
CA LEU A 237 -11.06 1.89 -9.35
C LEU A 237 -11.65 0.68 -10.07
N VAL A 238 -10.79 -0.01 -10.82
CA VAL A 238 -11.08 -1.30 -11.43
C VAL A 238 -10.04 -2.30 -10.93
N ILE A 239 -10.49 -3.42 -10.36
CA ILE A 239 -9.62 -4.52 -9.93
C ILE A 239 -10.24 -5.82 -10.44
N GLU A 240 -9.45 -6.61 -11.19
CA GLU A 240 -9.93 -7.84 -11.84
C GLU A 240 -11.20 -7.62 -12.69
N GLY A 241 -11.29 -6.49 -13.39
CA GLY A 241 -12.45 -6.13 -14.20
C GLY A 241 -13.71 -5.80 -13.39
N GLN A 242 -13.61 -5.62 -12.08
CA GLN A 242 -14.72 -5.25 -11.20
C GLN A 242 -14.52 -3.83 -10.66
N ILE A 243 -15.62 -3.10 -10.55
CA ILE A 243 -15.65 -1.70 -10.12
C ILE A 243 -15.60 -1.61 -8.58
N GLY A 244 -14.86 -0.61 -8.11
CA GLY A 244 -14.90 -0.15 -6.73
C GLY A 244 -14.89 1.37 -6.61
N LEU A 245 -15.37 1.86 -5.47
CA LEU A 245 -15.19 3.24 -5.02
C LEU A 245 -14.48 3.24 -3.69
N VAL A 246 -13.54 4.16 -3.52
CA VAL A 246 -12.81 4.35 -2.27
C VAL A 246 -12.90 5.80 -1.85
N ALA A 247 -13.15 6.03 -0.56
CA ALA A 247 -13.01 7.33 0.08
C ALA A 247 -12.04 7.21 1.26
N VAL A 248 -11.12 8.16 1.39
CA VAL A 248 -10.07 8.17 2.43
C VAL A 248 -9.96 9.55 3.07
N SER A 249 -9.91 9.59 4.39
CA SER A 249 -9.65 10.78 5.18
C SER A 249 -8.76 10.49 6.39
N GLN A 250 -8.15 11.52 6.94
CA GLN A 250 -7.41 11.40 8.20
C GLN A 250 -8.37 11.10 9.36
N GLY A 251 -8.09 10.05 10.11
CA GLY A 251 -8.83 9.74 11.34
C GLY A 251 -8.35 10.55 12.53
N LYS A 252 -9.11 10.50 13.63
CA LYS A 252 -8.79 11.22 14.89
C LYS A 252 -7.62 10.62 15.69
N GLY A 253 -6.94 9.60 15.17
CA GLY A 253 -5.74 9.03 15.77
C GLY A 253 -4.82 8.48 14.69
N ASN A 254 -3.98 7.50 15.02
CA ASN A 254 -2.95 6.99 14.11
C ASN A 254 -3.51 6.02 13.05
N TRP A 255 -4.56 6.44 12.34
CA TRP A 255 -5.20 5.71 11.24
C TRP A 255 -5.83 6.64 10.22
N LEU A 256 -6.08 6.10 9.03
CA LEU A 256 -6.98 6.67 8.04
C LEU A 256 -8.36 6.03 8.17
N ASP A 257 -9.41 6.83 8.06
CA ASP A 257 -10.78 6.34 7.90
C ASP A 257 -11.01 6.07 6.41
N VAL A 258 -11.33 4.82 6.09
CA VAL A 258 -11.45 4.32 4.71
C VAL A 258 -12.86 3.78 4.50
N ARG A 259 -13.54 4.27 3.47
CA ARG A 259 -14.81 3.70 2.99
C ARG A 259 -14.61 3.05 1.65
N VAL A 260 -15.14 1.85 1.48
CA VAL A 260 -15.01 1.07 0.25
C VAL A 260 -16.38 0.56 -0.18
N LYS A 261 -16.77 0.82 -1.43
CA LYS A 261 -17.89 0.14 -2.10
C LYS A 261 -17.33 -0.79 -3.17
N LEU A 262 -17.75 -2.05 -3.19
CA LEU A 262 -17.27 -3.06 -4.14
C LEU A 262 -18.41 -3.80 -4.82
N GLN A 263 -18.24 -4.08 -6.12
CA GLN A 263 -19.10 -5.02 -6.84
C GLN A 263 -18.90 -6.46 -6.36
N ASN A 264 -17.68 -6.77 -5.88
CA ASN A 264 -17.33 -8.08 -5.37
C ASN A 264 -16.52 -7.95 -4.07
N LEU A 265 -17.12 -8.36 -2.95
CA LEU A 265 -16.51 -8.28 -1.62
C LEU A 265 -15.20 -9.06 -1.51
N THR A 266 -15.01 -10.13 -2.28
CA THR A 266 -13.76 -10.91 -2.24
C THR A 266 -12.54 -10.13 -2.71
N LEU A 267 -12.73 -8.95 -3.31
CA LEU A 267 -11.66 -8.04 -3.71
C LEU A 267 -11.24 -7.06 -2.60
N LEU A 268 -11.94 -7.05 -1.46
CA LEU A 268 -11.61 -6.15 -0.35
C LEU A 268 -10.14 -6.26 0.11
N PRO A 269 -9.53 -7.44 0.26
CA PRO A 269 -8.13 -7.54 0.67
C PRO A 269 -7.18 -6.85 -0.32
N LYS A 270 -7.48 -6.90 -1.62
CA LYS A 270 -6.74 -6.20 -2.68
C LYS A 270 -6.93 -4.69 -2.60
N VAL A 271 -8.15 -4.22 -2.43
CA VAL A 271 -8.41 -2.78 -2.27
C VAL A 271 -7.69 -2.23 -1.04
N ILE A 272 -7.74 -2.93 0.10
CA ILE A 272 -7.02 -2.52 1.32
C ILE A 272 -5.52 -2.41 1.04
N ALA A 273 -4.92 -3.39 0.33
CA ALA A 273 -3.51 -3.33 -0.06
C ALA A 273 -3.22 -2.09 -0.92
N ARG A 274 -4.06 -1.79 -1.92
CA ARG A 274 -3.91 -0.58 -2.75
C ARG A 274 -4.07 0.73 -1.98
N VAL A 275 -4.98 0.80 -1.01
CA VAL A 275 -5.05 1.97 -0.13
C VAL A 275 -3.77 2.09 0.71
N ARG A 276 -3.29 0.98 1.29
CA ARG A 276 -2.03 0.99 2.07
C ARG A 276 -0.84 1.47 1.25
N GLU A 277 -0.74 1.03 0.01
CA GLU A 277 0.33 1.41 -0.92
C GLU A 277 0.20 2.86 -1.39
N ALA A 278 -1.00 3.29 -1.79
CA ALA A 278 -1.26 4.65 -2.25
C ALA A 278 -0.95 5.71 -1.17
N PHE A 279 -1.22 5.38 0.10
CA PHE A 279 -0.99 6.25 1.25
C PHE A 279 0.27 5.89 2.06
N ASP A 280 1.09 4.95 1.60
CA ASP A 280 2.36 4.58 2.24
C ASP A 280 2.26 4.21 3.73
N LEU A 281 1.21 3.47 4.11
CA LEU A 281 0.88 3.24 5.52
C LEU A 281 1.92 2.37 6.26
N ALA A 282 2.71 1.59 5.50
CA ALA A 282 3.74 0.70 6.00
C ALA A 282 5.06 1.41 6.39
N ALA A 283 5.27 2.65 5.92
CA ALA A 283 6.50 3.40 6.14
C ALA A 283 6.83 3.59 7.63
N ASP A 284 8.12 3.74 7.90
CA ASP A 284 8.64 4.05 9.22
C ASP A 284 9.35 5.39 9.19
N PRO A 285 8.60 6.47 9.42
CA PRO A 285 9.13 7.81 9.30
C PRO A 285 10.33 8.05 10.22
N GLU A 286 10.41 7.39 11.36
CA GLU A 286 11.54 7.55 12.28
C GLU A 286 12.82 6.92 11.74
N VAL A 287 12.75 5.67 11.24
CA VAL A 287 13.93 4.99 10.68
C VAL A 287 14.42 5.71 9.42
N ILE A 288 13.48 6.11 8.56
CA ILE A 288 13.79 6.81 7.30
C ILE A 288 14.35 8.20 7.62
N GLY A 289 13.67 8.96 8.48
CA GLY A 289 14.08 10.30 8.87
C GLY A 289 15.43 10.31 9.58
N ALA A 290 15.71 9.37 10.47
CA ALA A 290 17.00 9.26 11.14
C ALA A 290 18.15 9.07 10.13
N HIS A 291 17.97 8.19 9.14
CA HIS A 291 18.97 7.98 8.10
C HIS A 291 19.14 9.22 7.19
N LEU A 292 18.04 9.80 6.71
CA LEU A 292 18.11 10.97 5.83
C LEU A 292 18.65 12.22 6.52
N ALA A 293 18.45 12.36 7.84
CA ALA A 293 18.93 13.49 8.62
C ALA A 293 20.44 13.46 8.92
N GLU A 294 21.14 12.38 8.58
CA GLU A 294 22.62 12.32 8.56
C GLU A 294 23.20 13.23 7.47
N ASP A 295 22.39 13.55 6.45
CA ASP A 295 22.76 14.44 5.36
C ASP A 295 22.36 15.88 5.68
N GLU A 296 23.34 16.79 5.71
CA GLU A 296 23.13 18.22 5.97
C GLU A 296 22.12 18.87 5.03
N ALA A 297 22.05 18.45 3.76
CA ALA A 297 21.10 19.01 2.78
C ALA A 297 19.64 18.60 3.03
N LEU A 298 19.41 17.49 3.74
CA LEU A 298 18.06 16.98 4.02
C LEU A 298 17.64 17.17 5.48
N GLN A 299 18.58 17.42 6.39
CA GLN A 299 18.31 17.48 7.83
C GLN A 299 17.15 18.41 8.19
N ASP A 300 17.14 19.64 7.65
CA ASP A 300 16.07 20.59 7.94
C ASP A 300 14.75 20.23 7.24
N LEU A 301 14.80 19.64 6.04
CA LEU A 301 13.61 19.15 5.34
C LEU A 301 12.93 18.00 6.10
N VAL A 302 13.73 17.13 6.72
CA VAL A 302 13.25 16.02 7.56
C VAL A 302 12.65 16.56 8.87
N ARG A 303 13.33 17.52 9.52
CA ARG A 303 12.81 18.17 10.75
C ARG A 303 11.51 18.90 10.50
N LEU A 304 11.38 19.56 9.34
CA LEU A 304 10.16 20.30 8.97
C LEU A 304 8.97 19.37 8.73
N ARG A 305 9.21 18.17 8.16
CA ARG A 305 8.15 17.22 7.80
C ARG A 305 8.48 15.79 8.27
N PRO A 306 8.54 15.51 9.58
CA PRO A 306 8.98 14.22 10.11
C PRO A 306 8.01 13.08 9.77
N GLY A 307 6.75 13.40 9.43
CA GLY A 307 5.73 12.43 9.03
C GLY A 307 5.56 12.26 7.52
N LEU A 308 6.45 12.85 6.69
CA LEU A 308 6.32 12.83 5.24
C LEU A 308 6.30 11.39 4.71
N ARG A 309 5.44 11.16 3.72
CA ARG A 309 5.26 9.89 3.02
C ARG A 309 5.56 10.06 1.56
N VAL A 310 5.82 8.95 0.87
CA VAL A 310 5.85 8.94 -0.60
C VAL A 310 4.46 8.55 -1.11
N PRO A 311 3.67 9.46 -1.72
CA PRO A 311 2.42 9.09 -2.38
C PRO A 311 2.61 7.98 -3.41
N GLY A 312 1.80 6.94 -3.31
CA GLY A 312 1.81 5.79 -4.21
C GLY A 312 0.74 5.87 -5.29
N ALA A 313 0.20 4.71 -5.65
CA ALA A 313 -0.83 4.59 -6.66
C ALA A 313 -1.83 3.48 -6.33
N PHE A 314 -3.06 3.64 -6.80
CA PHE A 314 -4.07 2.58 -6.74
C PHE A 314 -3.90 1.56 -7.86
N GLU A 315 -3.45 2.02 -9.02
CA GLU A 315 -3.33 1.20 -10.22
C GLU A 315 -2.01 1.58 -10.94
N PRO A 316 -1.05 0.64 -11.05
CA PRO A 316 0.22 0.87 -11.71
C PRO A 316 0.12 1.30 -13.18
N PHE A 317 -0.82 0.74 -13.94
CA PHE A 317 -0.99 1.08 -15.34
C PHE A 317 -1.33 2.57 -15.55
N GLU A 318 -2.24 3.11 -14.74
CA GLU A 318 -2.65 4.51 -14.69
C GLU A 318 -1.46 5.44 -14.44
N ILE A 319 -0.52 5.05 -13.57
CA ILE A 319 0.70 5.84 -13.32
C ILE A 319 1.59 5.91 -14.56
N GLY A 320 1.74 4.80 -15.30
CA GLY A 320 2.46 4.84 -16.56
C GLY A 320 1.81 5.78 -17.58
N VAL A 321 0.47 5.77 -17.68
CA VAL A 321 -0.26 6.73 -18.52
C VAL A 321 -0.01 8.18 -18.05
N ARG A 322 -0.18 8.46 -16.75
CA ARG A 322 0.11 9.77 -16.15
C ARG A 322 1.52 10.25 -16.46
N ALA A 323 2.51 9.37 -16.31
CA ALA A 323 3.92 9.67 -16.54
C ALA A 323 4.19 9.99 -18.01
N ILE A 324 3.63 9.23 -18.95
CA ILE A 324 3.77 9.47 -20.40
C ILE A 324 3.09 10.79 -20.80
N LEU A 325 1.87 11.04 -20.30
CA LEU A 325 1.15 12.29 -20.58
C LEU A 325 1.90 13.52 -20.05
N GLY A 326 2.60 13.38 -18.93
CA GLY A 326 3.36 14.45 -18.27
C GLY A 326 4.77 14.68 -18.79
N GLN A 327 5.25 13.93 -19.78
CA GLN A 327 6.60 14.09 -20.31
C GLN A 327 6.82 15.53 -20.85
N GLN A 328 7.88 16.18 -20.40
CA GLN A 328 8.35 17.50 -20.90
C GLN A 328 7.33 18.64 -20.77
N ILE A 329 6.32 18.52 -19.90
CA ILE A 329 5.31 19.56 -19.66
C ILE A 329 5.09 19.79 -18.17
N THR A 330 4.34 20.85 -17.83
CA THR A 330 3.99 21.12 -16.44
C THR A 330 2.97 20.11 -15.91
N VAL A 331 2.92 19.95 -14.59
CA VAL A 331 1.93 19.09 -13.89
C VAL A 331 0.50 19.48 -14.28
N THR A 332 0.18 20.78 -14.28
CA THR A 332 -1.14 21.29 -14.67
C THR A 332 -1.51 20.92 -16.11
N ALA A 333 -0.57 21.01 -17.05
CA ALA A 333 -0.82 20.62 -18.44
C ALA A 333 -1.02 19.10 -18.58
N ALA A 334 -0.25 18.30 -17.85
CA ALA A 334 -0.40 16.85 -17.81
C ALA A 334 -1.77 16.43 -17.26
N ILE A 335 -2.26 17.14 -16.24
CA ILE A 335 -3.58 16.91 -15.65
C ILE A 335 -4.68 17.22 -16.65
N LYS A 336 -4.57 18.32 -17.39
CA LYS A 336 -5.53 18.67 -18.46
C LYS A 336 -5.60 17.57 -19.51
N LEU A 337 -4.45 17.07 -20.00
CA LEU A 337 -4.43 15.96 -20.96
C LEU A 337 -5.11 14.70 -20.41
N GLY A 338 -4.82 14.33 -19.17
CA GLY A 338 -5.43 13.16 -18.53
C GLY A 338 -6.92 13.33 -18.28
N ALA A 339 -7.36 14.52 -17.87
CA ALA A 339 -8.79 14.84 -17.71
C ALA A 339 -9.54 14.75 -19.05
N THR A 340 -8.93 15.25 -20.14
CA THR A 340 -9.48 15.09 -21.49
C THR A 340 -9.54 13.61 -21.90
N LEU A 341 -8.48 12.83 -21.64
CA LEU A 341 -8.46 11.39 -21.90
C LEU A 341 -9.62 10.67 -21.18
N VAL A 342 -9.80 10.94 -19.88
CA VAL A 342 -10.88 10.39 -19.06
C VAL A 342 -12.26 10.81 -19.59
N SER A 343 -12.43 12.07 -20.00
CA SER A 343 -13.71 12.56 -20.52
C SER A 343 -14.13 11.84 -21.81
N TYR A 344 -13.17 11.51 -22.68
CA TYR A 344 -13.43 10.87 -23.97
C TYR A 344 -13.52 9.34 -23.87
N LEU A 345 -12.66 8.71 -23.06
CA LEU A 345 -12.48 7.26 -23.06
C LEU A 345 -12.83 6.58 -21.73
N GLY A 346 -13.09 7.34 -20.67
CA GLY A 346 -13.44 6.80 -19.36
C GLY A 346 -14.90 6.35 -19.34
N GLU A 347 -15.15 5.08 -19.04
CA GLU A 347 -16.51 4.53 -18.93
C GLU A 347 -17.28 5.20 -17.79
N ALA A 348 -18.56 5.48 -18.00
CA ALA A 348 -19.41 6.02 -16.94
C ALA A 348 -19.67 4.95 -15.86
N LEU A 349 -19.62 5.37 -14.60
CA LEU A 349 -20.05 4.52 -13.50
C LEU A 349 -21.56 4.24 -13.61
N PRO A 350 -22.03 3.05 -13.18
CA PRO A 350 -23.45 2.77 -13.02
C PRO A 350 -24.16 3.87 -12.21
N SER A 351 -25.42 4.15 -12.51
CA SER A 351 -26.17 5.29 -11.92
C SER A 351 -26.30 5.23 -10.40
N ASP A 352 -26.35 4.03 -9.82
CA ASP A 352 -26.35 3.76 -8.38
C ASP A 352 -24.97 3.94 -7.71
N TRP A 353 -23.93 4.21 -8.50
CA TRP A 353 -22.55 4.48 -8.05
C TRP A 353 -22.12 5.93 -8.31
N SER A 354 -22.58 6.54 -9.40
CA SER A 354 -22.12 7.86 -9.88
C SER A 354 -22.57 9.07 -9.04
N GLN A 355 -23.46 8.87 -8.06
CA GLN A 355 -23.92 9.95 -7.16
C GLN A 355 -22.99 10.19 -5.95
N GLN A 356 -21.89 9.44 -5.81
CA GLN A 356 -21.01 9.54 -4.64
C GLN A 356 -19.92 10.60 -4.82
N GLY A 357 -20.19 11.83 -4.38
CA GLY A 357 -19.15 12.85 -4.14
C GLY A 357 -18.39 13.30 -5.40
N GLY A 358 -19.06 13.33 -6.55
CA GLY A 358 -18.52 13.85 -7.82
C GLY A 358 -17.69 12.85 -8.64
N VAL A 359 -17.54 11.62 -8.18
CA VAL A 359 -16.90 10.54 -8.96
C VAL A 359 -17.96 9.89 -9.85
N SER A 360 -17.76 9.92 -11.16
CA SER A 360 -18.75 9.49 -12.17
C SER A 360 -18.18 8.65 -13.30
N ARG A 361 -16.85 8.48 -13.39
CA ARG A 361 -16.20 7.71 -14.46
C ARG A 361 -15.12 6.78 -13.92
N LEU A 362 -14.80 5.74 -14.68
CA LEU A 362 -13.62 4.91 -14.54
C LEU A 362 -12.45 5.53 -15.30
N PHE A 363 -11.23 5.22 -14.86
CA PHE A 363 -10.05 5.51 -15.67
C PHE A 363 -10.08 4.66 -16.97
N PRO A 364 -9.70 5.21 -18.14
CA PRO A 364 -9.72 4.47 -19.39
C PRO A 364 -8.88 3.19 -19.36
N SER A 365 -9.43 2.10 -19.90
CA SER A 365 -8.70 0.84 -20.04
C SER A 365 -7.60 0.93 -21.09
N ALA A 366 -6.63 0.00 -21.03
CA ALA A 366 -5.56 -0.07 -22.02
C ALA A 366 -6.13 -0.36 -23.42
N GLU A 367 -7.17 -1.18 -23.52
CA GLU A 367 -7.90 -1.49 -24.75
C GLU A 367 -8.55 -0.24 -25.36
N ALA A 368 -9.24 0.56 -24.54
CA ALA A 368 -9.90 1.78 -24.99
C ALA A 368 -8.90 2.81 -25.51
N ILE A 369 -7.77 2.98 -24.80
CA ILE A 369 -6.69 3.89 -25.23
C ILE A 369 -6.06 3.39 -26.54
N LEU A 370 -5.78 2.09 -26.65
CA LEU A 370 -5.13 1.51 -27.82
C LEU A 370 -5.99 1.61 -29.08
N ALA A 371 -7.31 1.41 -28.93
CA ALA A 371 -8.28 1.49 -30.03
C ALA A 371 -8.55 2.92 -30.52
N SER A 372 -8.31 3.93 -29.69
CA SER A 372 -8.56 5.35 -30.04
C SER A 372 -7.45 5.95 -30.91
N SER A 373 -7.75 6.95 -31.75
CA SER A 373 -6.72 7.72 -32.46
C SER A 373 -5.93 8.66 -31.54
N LEU A 374 -6.57 9.10 -30.44
CA LEU A 374 -6.06 10.08 -29.47
C LEU A 374 -5.85 11.50 -30.01
N ASP A 375 -6.37 11.83 -31.20
CA ASP A 375 -6.18 13.15 -31.83
C ASP A 375 -6.74 14.31 -30.98
N PHE A 376 -7.79 14.04 -30.22
CA PHE A 376 -8.43 15.00 -29.31
C PHE A 376 -7.53 15.49 -28.17
N LEU A 377 -6.40 14.82 -27.90
CA LEU A 377 -5.43 15.25 -26.89
C LEU A 377 -4.53 16.38 -27.38
N GLY A 378 -4.40 16.60 -28.69
CA GLY A 378 -3.56 17.66 -29.25
C GLY A 378 -2.08 17.55 -28.83
N MET A 379 -1.58 16.34 -28.57
CA MET A 379 -0.21 16.09 -28.10
C MET A 379 0.71 15.60 -29.23
N PRO A 380 2.05 15.72 -29.08
CA PRO A 380 2.98 15.29 -30.13
C PRO A 380 2.79 13.82 -30.53
N GLN A 381 2.89 13.53 -31.84
CA GLN A 381 2.70 12.17 -32.38
C GLN A 381 3.67 11.14 -31.78
N ALA A 382 4.88 11.56 -31.36
CA ALA A 382 5.80 10.70 -30.63
C ALA A 382 5.22 10.22 -29.28
N ARG A 383 4.50 11.09 -28.56
CA ARG A 383 3.84 10.76 -27.29
C ARG A 383 2.63 9.85 -27.50
N VAL A 384 1.86 10.08 -28.56
CA VAL A 384 0.76 9.18 -28.98
C VAL A 384 1.30 7.77 -29.24
N ARG A 385 2.37 7.64 -30.03
CA ARG A 385 3.02 6.34 -30.30
C ARG A 385 3.54 5.68 -29.03
N CYS A 386 4.17 6.44 -28.14
CA CYS A 386 4.65 5.94 -26.85
C CYS A 386 3.49 5.39 -25.99
N LEU A 387 2.38 6.14 -25.87
CA LEU A 387 1.22 5.72 -25.08
C LEU A 387 0.58 4.46 -25.66
N LYS A 388 0.42 4.38 -26.98
CA LYS A 388 -0.10 3.17 -27.64
C LYS A 388 0.82 1.97 -27.47
N ALA A 389 2.13 2.15 -27.63
CA ALA A 389 3.11 1.08 -27.42
C ALA A 389 3.09 0.58 -25.97
N TYR A 390 2.91 1.49 -25.01
CA TYR A 390 2.75 1.13 -23.60
C TYR A 390 1.48 0.32 -23.34
N CYS A 391 0.33 0.74 -23.87
CA CYS A 391 -0.91 -0.03 -23.75
C CYS A 391 -0.79 -1.42 -24.40
N ALA A 392 -0.18 -1.52 -25.58
CA ALA A 392 0.04 -2.81 -26.26
C ALA A 392 0.96 -3.74 -25.45
N ALA A 393 2.07 -3.20 -24.91
CA ALA A 393 2.98 -3.98 -24.08
C ALA A 393 2.33 -4.44 -22.77
N PHE A 394 1.51 -3.59 -22.13
CA PHE A 394 0.74 -3.94 -20.94
C PHE A 394 -0.26 -5.08 -21.22
N LEU A 395 -0.97 -5.03 -22.35
CA LEU A 395 -1.94 -6.07 -22.73
C LEU A 395 -1.27 -7.39 -23.13
N ALA A 396 -0.04 -7.35 -23.64
CA ALA A 396 0.71 -8.54 -24.05
C ALA A 396 1.32 -9.32 -22.86
N GLU A 397 1.47 -8.68 -21.69
CA GLU A 397 2.12 -9.26 -20.52
C GLU A 397 1.16 -9.29 -19.30
N PRO A 398 0.56 -10.44 -18.97
CA PRO A 398 -0.43 -10.55 -17.89
C PRO A 398 0.06 -10.06 -16.50
N ASP A 399 1.37 -10.09 -16.23
CA ASP A 399 1.98 -9.57 -14.99
C ASP A 399 3.02 -8.48 -15.31
N PHE A 400 2.63 -7.48 -16.13
CA PHE A 400 3.54 -6.44 -16.64
C PHE A 400 4.35 -5.73 -15.55
N PHE A 401 3.74 -5.49 -14.38
CA PHE A 401 4.38 -4.89 -13.20
C PHE A 401 4.82 -5.92 -12.14
N GLY A 402 4.66 -7.21 -12.41
CA GLY A 402 5.18 -8.29 -11.59
C GLY A 402 6.69 -8.36 -11.61
N GLY A 403 7.27 -9.41 -11.02
CA GLY A 403 8.73 -9.48 -10.93
C GLY A 403 9.32 -8.51 -9.89
N ASP A 404 10.62 -8.31 -9.94
CA ASP A 404 11.29 -7.28 -9.14
C ASP A 404 11.26 -5.90 -9.82
N THR A 405 11.61 -4.85 -9.08
CA THR A 405 11.60 -3.49 -9.64
C THR A 405 12.53 -3.36 -10.87
N PRO A 406 13.78 -3.89 -10.86
CA PRO A 406 14.63 -3.89 -12.05
C PRO A 406 13.99 -4.54 -13.29
N GLU A 407 13.34 -5.69 -13.15
CA GLU A 407 12.65 -6.38 -14.24
C GLU A 407 11.51 -5.54 -14.82
N ALA A 408 10.66 -4.97 -13.95
CA ALA A 408 9.56 -4.10 -14.38
C ALA A 408 10.07 -2.81 -15.04
N VAL A 409 11.13 -2.20 -14.50
CA VAL A 409 11.82 -1.06 -15.10
C VAL A 409 12.41 -1.42 -16.46
N SER A 410 12.99 -2.61 -16.61
CA SER A 410 13.52 -3.09 -17.89
C SER A 410 12.42 -3.22 -18.93
N ARG A 411 11.26 -3.80 -18.59
CA ARG A 411 10.09 -3.89 -19.47
C ARG A 411 9.58 -2.50 -19.88
N LEU A 412 9.47 -1.58 -18.92
CA LEU A 412 9.09 -0.19 -19.20
C LEU A 412 10.06 0.47 -20.19
N ARG A 413 11.37 0.32 -19.98
CA ARG A 413 12.41 0.93 -20.84
C ARG A 413 12.53 0.29 -22.22
N ALA A 414 12.00 -0.91 -22.41
CA ALA A 414 11.92 -1.53 -23.74
C ALA A 414 10.89 -0.84 -24.64
N ILE A 415 9.98 -0.02 -24.09
CA ILE A 415 8.96 0.69 -24.84
C ILE A 415 9.53 1.99 -25.42
N PRO A 416 9.46 2.20 -26.76
CA PRO A 416 9.94 3.42 -27.38
C PRO A 416 9.24 4.67 -26.80
N GLY A 417 10.05 5.62 -26.32
CA GLY A 417 9.57 6.86 -25.69
C GLY A 417 9.53 6.82 -24.15
N ILE A 418 9.78 5.68 -23.52
CA ILE A 418 9.93 5.58 -22.06
C ILE A 418 11.42 5.65 -21.68
N GLY A 419 11.86 6.84 -21.28
CA GLY A 419 13.21 7.09 -20.79
C GLY A 419 13.43 6.73 -19.30
N PRO A 420 14.68 6.90 -18.80
CA PRO A 420 15.04 6.62 -17.40
C PRO A 420 14.21 7.39 -16.38
N TRP A 421 13.90 8.68 -16.63
CA TRP A 421 13.00 9.47 -15.78
C TRP A 421 11.64 8.79 -15.60
N THR A 422 10.95 8.47 -16.69
CA THR A 422 9.60 7.88 -16.68
C THR A 422 9.61 6.55 -15.93
N ALA A 423 10.58 5.68 -16.21
CA ALA A 423 10.67 4.38 -15.57
C ALA A 423 10.95 4.49 -14.05
N SER A 424 11.83 5.42 -13.64
CA SER A 424 12.14 5.67 -12.23
C SER A 424 10.94 6.28 -11.49
N TYR A 425 10.18 7.16 -12.15
CA TYR A 425 8.95 7.73 -11.59
C TYR A 425 7.87 6.65 -11.38
N VAL A 426 7.70 5.74 -12.34
CA VAL A 426 6.79 4.59 -12.18
C VAL A 426 7.28 3.65 -11.07
N ALA A 427 8.58 3.37 -10.98
CA ALA A 427 9.13 2.56 -9.89
C ALA A 427 8.85 3.18 -8.51
N LEU A 428 9.03 4.49 -8.37
CA LEU A 428 8.77 5.23 -7.14
C LEU A 428 7.28 5.23 -6.77
N ARG A 429 6.39 5.56 -7.72
CA ARG A 429 4.96 5.75 -7.44
C ARG A 429 4.17 4.44 -7.45
N ALA A 430 4.34 3.63 -8.48
CA ALA A 430 3.54 2.42 -8.70
C ALA A 430 4.14 1.18 -8.05
N LEU A 431 5.46 0.96 -8.18
CA LEU A 431 6.11 -0.25 -7.65
C LEU A 431 6.51 -0.11 -6.17
N ARG A 432 6.33 1.10 -5.62
CA ARG A 432 6.65 1.45 -4.22
C ARG A 432 8.11 1.16 -3.89
N ASP A 433 9.01 1.36 -4.85
CA ASP A 433 10.44 1.17 -4.62
C ASP A 433 10.96 2.33 -3.75
N PRO A 434 11.36 2.07 -2.49
CA PRO A 434 11.86 3.11 -1.60
C PRO A 434 13.20 3.71 -2.06
N ASP A 435 13.90 3.03 -2.97
CA ASP A 435 15.21 3.44 -3.46
C ASP A 435 15.16 3.95 -4.91
N ALA A 436 13.97 4.02 -5.53
CA ALA A 436 13.83 4.60 -6.86
C ALA A 436 14.08 6.11 -6.84
N PHE A 437 14.86 6.59 -7.81
CA PHE A 437 15.29 7.97 -7.87
C PHE A 437 15.35 8.49 -9.31
N PRO A 438 14.49 9.46 -9.70
CA PRO A 438 14.51 10.01 -11.05
C PRO A 438 15.58 11.11 -11.19
N ALA A 439 16.85 10.74 -11.34
CA ALA A 439 17.98 11.68 -11.43
C ALA A 439 17.93 12.66 -12.64
N GLU A 440 17.04 12.44 -13.60
CA GLU A 440 16.79 13.35 -14.73
C GLU A 440 15.73 14.41 -14.41
N ASP A 441 15.16 14.41 -13.20
CA ASP A 441 14.07 15.31 -12.83
C ASP A 441 14.55 16.76 -12.62
N VAL A 442 13.94 17.67 -13.37
CA VAL A 442 14.31 19.09 -13.35
C VAL A 442 14.02 19.74 -12.00
N ALA A 443 12.97 19.31 -11.29
CA ALA A 443 12.66 19.86 -9.98
C ALA A 443 13.69 19.36 -8.95
N LEU A 444 14.06 18.08 -8.96
CA LEU A 444 15.14 17.57 -8.09
C LEU A 444 16.47 18.29 -8.34
N ALA A 445 16.84 18.52 -9.61
CA ALA A 445 18.04 19.29 -9.93
C ALA A 445 17.97 20.73 -9.41
N ARG A 446 16.79 21.38 -9.42
CA ARG A 446 16.60 22.73 -8.86
C ARG A 446 16.68 22.75 -7.33
N GLY A 447 16.17 21.72 -6.66
CA GLY A 447 16.24 21.61 -5.21
C GLY A 447 17.65 21.36 -4.67
N MET A 448 18.57 20.98 -5.54
CA MET A 448 19.97 20.66 -5.21
C MET A 448 20.96 21.59 -5.92
N ILE A 449 20.58 22.85 -6.17
CA ILE A 449 21.49 23.86 -6.72
C ILE A 449 22.69 24.00 -5.79
N GLN A 450 23.89 23.93 -6.38
CA GLN A 450 25.15 24.01 -5.64
C GLN A 450 25.41 25.43 -5.12
N ALA A 451 26.35 25.58 -4.19
CA ALA A 451 26.70 26.87 -3.59
C ALA A 451 27.17 27.93 -4.61
N ASP A 452 27.63 27.50 -5.78
CA ASP A 452 28.03 28.34 -6.91
C ASP A 452 26.87 28.71 -7.86
N GLY A 453 25.64 28.29 -7.56
CA GLY A 453 24.45 28.52 -8.37
C GLY A 453 24.27 27.56 -9.55
N ALA A 454 25.20 26.61 -9.76
CA ALA A 454 25.10 25.65 -10.84
C ALA A 454 24.06 24.56 -10.56
N ARG A 455 23.31 24.18 -11.61
CA ARG A 455 22.41 23.02 -11.54
C ARG A 455 23.22 21.74 -11.68
N PRO A 456 23.03 20.74 -10.81
CA PRO A 456 23.74 19.48 -10.92
C PRO A 456 23.37 18.77 -12.23
N THR A 457 24.37 18.14 -12.84
CA THR A 457 24.15 17.23 -13.97
C THR A 457 23.43 15.97 -13.49
N ARG A 458 22.84 15.21 -14.41
CA ARG A 458 22.24 13.90 -14.10
C ARG A 458 23.20 12.99 -13.34
N GLU A 459 24.45 12.90 -13.80
CA GLU A 459 25.47 12.04 -13.21
C GLU A 459 25.84 12.50 -11.80
N SER A 460 26.01 13.81 -11.60
CA SER A 460 26.27 14.40 -10.29
C SER A 460 25.10 14.16 -9.33
N LEU A 461 23.85 14.32 -9.79
CA LEU A 461 22.66 14.08 -8.96
C LEU A 461 22.51 12.59 -8.60
N GLU A 462 22.77 11.68 -9.53
CA GLU A 462 22.76 10.24 -9.26
C GLU A 462 23.85 9.86 -8.25
N GLN A 463 25.08 10.36 -8.41
CA GLN A 463 26.18 10.12 -7.48
C GLN A 463 25.86 10.70 -6.09
N ARG A 464 25.32 11.92 -6.04
CA ARG A 464 24.91 12.59 -4.80
C ARG A 464 23.83 11.82 -4.07
N SER A 465 22.90 11.17 -4.80
CA SER A 465 21.81 10.42 -4.20
C SER A 465 22.24 9.13 -3.50
N GLN A 466 23.45 8.61 -3.76
CA GLN A 466 23.88 7.31 -3.24
C GLN A 466 23.93 7.26 -1.71
N VAL A 467 24.20 8.40 -1.05
CA VAL A 467 24.22 8.47 0.43
C VAL A 467 22.84 8.32 1.06
N TRP A 468 21.76 8.50 0.29
CA TRP A 468 20.38 8.35 0.78
C TRP A 468 19.85 6.92 0.64
N ARG A 469 20.66 5.98 0.13
CA ARG A 469 20.23 4.58 0.02
C ARG A 469 20.03 3.96 1.40
N PRO A 470 18.96 3.16 1.61
CA PRO A 470 18.04 2.63 0.59
C PRO A 470 16.73 3.44 0.45
N TRP A 471 16.72 4.72 0.80
CA TRP A 471 15.52 5.57 0.92
C TRP A 471 15.52 6.77 -0.04
N ARG A 472 16.16 6.65 -1.21
CA ARG A 472 16.25 7.74 -2.19
C ARG A 472 14.89 8.30 -2.64
N ALA A 473 13.84 7.47 -2.68
CA ALA A 473 12.49 7.94 -3.02
C ALA A 473 11.93 8.93 -1.99
N TYR A 474 12.25 8.73 -0.70
CA TYR A 474 11.84 9.61 0.37
C TYR A 474 12.63 10.93 0.35
N ALA A 475 13.94 10.86 0.07
CA ALA A 475 14.76 12.05 -0.15
C ALA A 475 14.20 12.91 -1.30
N ALA A 476 13.90 12.28 -2.46
CA ALA A 476 13.26 12.96 -3.59
C ALA A 476 11.92 13.61 -3.19
N GLN A 477 11.13 12.93 -2.36
CA GLN A 477 9.84 13.45 -1.90
C GLN A 477 9.98 14.64 -0.95
N HIS A 478 10.97 14.67 -0.04
CA HIS A 478 11.27 15.85 0.78
C HIS A 478 11.61 17.06 -0.10
N ILE A 479 12.49 16.88 -1.09
CA ILE A 479 12.92 17.94 -2.01
C ILE A 479 11.73 18.46 -2.83
N TRP A 480 10.92 17.57 -3.41
CA TRP A 480 9.74 17.98 -4.18
C TRP A 480 8.69 18.72 -3.35
N THR A 481 8.45 18.28 -2.12
CA THR A 481 7.46 18.93 -1.25
C THR A 481 7.92 20.33 -0.85
N GLU A 482 9.22 20.54 -0.64
CA GLU A 482 9.76 21.86 -0.35
C GLU A 482 9.60 22.82 -1.54
N LEU A 483 9.98 22.37 -2.74
CA LEU A 483 9.83 23.16 -3.97
C LEU A 483 8.38 23.47 -4.36
N ALA A 484 7.42 22.73 -3.85
CA ALA A 484 5.99 22.99 -4.05
C ALA A 484 5.40 23.94 -3.01
N SER A 485 6.10 24.17 -1.89
CA SER A 485 5.65 25.01 -0.77
C SER A 485 6.17 26.45 -0.86
N GLY A 486 7.25 26.69 -1.62
CA GLY A 486 7.77 28.00 -1.99
C GLY A 486 7.37 28.39 -3.41
#